data_AF-C6SI36-F1
#
_entry.id   AF-C6SI36-F1
#
_cell.length_a   1.000
_cell.length_b   1.000
_cell.length_c   1.000
_cell.angle_alpha   90.00
_cell.angle_beta   90.00
_cell.angle_gamma   90.00
#
_symmetry.space_group_name_H-M   'P 1'
#
loop_
_entity.id
_entity.type
_entity.pdbx_description
1 polymer ?
#
loop_
_entity_poly.entity_id
_entity_poly.type
_entity_poly.pdbx_seq_one_letter_code
_entity_poly.pdbx_strand_id
1 'polypeptide(L)' 'MKELKKLKIPIPSLPEQEKIVAILDKFDTLTHSVSEGLPREIALRRKQYEYYREQLLAFR' A
#
# COMPACT_ATOMS: atom_id res chain seq x y z
N MET A 1 -9.80 25.19 13.51
CA MET A 1 -9.09 26.02 12.49
C MET A 1 -7.99 26.91 13.09
N LYS A 2 -8.20 27.65 14.20
CA LYS A 2 -7.18 28.55 14.79
C LYS A 2 -5.87 27.84 15.20
N GLU A 3 -5.95 26.62 15.69
CA GLU A 3 -4.76 25.86 16.13
C GLU A 3 -3.95 25.25 14.97
N LEU A 4 -4.59 24.83 13.87
CA LEU A 4 -3.89 24.32 12.68
C LEU A 4 -2.97 25.38 12.05
N LYS A 5 -3.38 26.66 12.08
CA LYS A 5 -2.62 27.77 11.50
C LYS A 5 -1.34 28.11 12.28
N LYS A 6 -1.22 27.66 13.53
CA LYS A 6 -0.03 27.90 14.38
C LYS A 6 1.04 26.82 14.19
N LEU A 7 0.72 25.72 13.50
CA LEU A 7 1.66 24.64 13.29
C LEU A 7 2.77 25.11 12.33
N LYS A 8 4.02 25.10 12.81
CA LYS A 8 5.18 25.36 11.95
C LYS A 8 5.59 24.04 11.29
N ILE A 9 5.44 23.95 9.97
CA ILE A 9 5.86 22.80 9.18
C ILE A 9 7.18 23.16 8.50
N PRO A 10 8.24 22.34 8.61
CA PRO A 10 9.46 22.55 7.85
C PRO A 10 9.17 22.31 6.36
N ILE A 11 9.53 23.26 5.52
CA ILE A 11 9.40 23.18 4.06
C ILE A 11 10.82 23.08 3.48
N PRO A 12 11.28 21.89 3.06
CA PRO A 12 12.60 21.73 2.46
C PRO A 12 12.63 22.29 1.02
N SER A 13 13.78 22.20 0.34
CA SER A 13 13.88 22.66 -1.05
C SER A 13 13.01 21.82 -2.00
N LEU A 14 12.58 22.38 -3.14
CA LEU A 14 11.75 21.65 -4.11
C LEU A 14 12.35 20.30 -4.54
N PRO A 15 13.65 20.19 -4.87
CA PRO A 15 14.25 18.90 -5.22
C PRO A 15 14.17 17.86 -4.10
N GLU A 16 14.29 18.29 -2.84
CA GLU A 16 14.16 17.41 -1.68
C GLU A 16 12.70 16.99 -1.47
N GLN A 17 11.75 17.89 -1.66
CA GLN A 17 10.32 17.58 -1.59
C GLN A 17 9.93 16.49 -2.61
N GLU A 18 10.36 16.64 -3.87
CA GLU A 18 10.09 15.65 -4.93
C GLU A 18 10.68 14.28 -4.58
N LYS A 19 11.92 14.24 -4.07
CA LYS A 19 12.55 13.01 -3.63
C LYS A 19 11.79 12.34 -2.47
N ILE A 20 11.38 13.13 -1.48
CA ILE A 20 10.61 12.64 -0.33
C ILE A 20 9.28 12.05 -0.79
N VAL A 21 8.53 12.78 -1.61
CA VAL A 21 7.23 12.34 -2.14
C VAL A 21 7.38 11.07 -2.97
N ALA A 22 8.35 10.99 -3.88
CA ALA A 22 8.57 9.80 -4.69
C ALA A 22 8.83 8.52 -3.84
N ILE A 23 9.56 8.66 -2.73
CA ILE A 23 9.81 7.55 -1.81
C ILE A 23 8.52 7.17 -1.08
N LEU A 24 7.80 8.15 -0.52
CA LEU A 24 6.58 7.90 0.24
C LEU A 24 5.47 7.31 -0.65
N ASP A 25 5.28 7.82 -1.85
CA ASP A 25 4.31 7.32 -2.82
C ASP A 25 4.58 5.86 -3.19
N LYS A 26 5.86 5.49 -3.34
CA LYS A 26 6.25 4.10 -3.59
C LYS A 26 5.90 3.19 -2.41
N PHE A 27 6.17 3.62 -1.18
CA PHE A 27 5.82 2.84 0.01
C PHE A 27 4.30 2.72 0.17
N ASP A 28 3.56 3.80 -0.05
CA ASP A 28 2.11 3.79 0.05
C ASP A 28 1.49 2.86 -0.99
N THR A 29 1.93 2.96 -2.25
CA THR A 29 1.47 2.07 -3.33
C THR A 29 1.74 0.59 -3.01
N LEU A 30 2.91 0.28 -2.46
CA LEU A 30 3.26 -1.10 -2.11
C LEU A 30 2.42 -1.66 -0.94
N THR A 31 2.02 -0.82 0.01
CA THR A 31 1.43 -1.28 1.28
C THR A 31 -0.09 -1.12 1.35
N HIS A 32 -0.66 -0.09 0.72
CA HIS A 32 -2.08 0.24 0.85
C HIS A 32 -2.87 0.13 -0.45
N SER A 33 -2.22 0.07 -1.61
CA SER A 33 -2.95 -0.07 -2.86
C SER A 33 -3.76 -1.36 -2.89
N VAL A 34 -5.03 -1.27 -3.28
CA VAL A 34 -5.91 -2.44 -3.46
C VAL A 34 -5.78 -3.04 -4.86
N SER A 35 -5.32 -2.24 -5.82
CA SER A 35 -5.11 -2.64 -7.21
C SER A 35 -3.68 -3.11 -7.49
N GLU A 36 -2.74 -2.83 -6.59
CA GLU A 36 -1.31 -3.17 -6.70
C GLU A 36 -0.77 -3.53 -5.31
N GLY A 37 0.52 -3.86 -5.19
CA GLY A 37 1.15 -4.09 -3.88
C GLY A 37 0.63 -5.31 -3.10
N LEU A 38 0.87 -5.27 -1.77
CA LEU A 38 0.62 -6.39 -0.86
C LEU A 38 -0.85 -6.79 -0.75
N PRO A 39 -1.83 -5.85 -0.65
CA PRO A 39 -3.23 -6.22 -0.54
C PRO A 39 -3.72 -7.04 -1.74
N ARG A 40 -3.29 -6.66 -2.95
CA ARG A 40 -3.61 -7.42 -4.17
C ARG A 40 -2.98 -8.81 -4.16
N GLU A 41 -1.70 -8.92 -3.79
CA GLU A 41 -1.02 -10.21 -3.74
C GLU A 41 -1.68 -11.17 -2.73
N ILE A 42 -2.02 -10.67 -1.54
CA ILE A 42 -2.71 -11.46 -0.51
C ILE A 42 -4.06 -11.96 -1.03
N ALA A 43 -4.84 -11.12 -1.70
CA ALA A 43 -6.13 -11.50 -2.26
C ALA A 43 -5.98 -12.61 -3.32
N LEU A 44 -4.99 -12.50 -4.20
CA LEU A 44 -4.70 -13.51 -5.22
C LEU A 44 -4.24 -14.84 -4.59
N ARG A 45 -3.36 -14.78 -3.59
CA ARG A 45 -2.90 -15.98 -2.87
C ARG A 45 -4.01 -16.68 -2.09
N ARG A 46 -4.97 -15.93 -1.54
CA ARG A 46 -6.17 -16.51 -0.91
C ARG A 46 -7.03 -17.26 -1.92
N LYS A 47 -7.32 -16.66 -3.08
CA LYS A 47 -8.06 -17.34 -4.16
C LYS A 47 -7.36 -18.60 -4.64
N GLN A 48 -6.05 -18.52 -4.81
CA GLN A 48 -5.22 -19.68 -5.19
C GLN A 48 -5.30 -20.80 -4.14
N TYR A 49 -5.19 -20.45 -2.85
CA TYR A 49 -5.31 -21.40 -1.76
C TYR A 49 -6.69 -22.07 -1.72
N GLU A 50 -7.77 -21.30 -1.84
CA GLU A 50 -9.15 -21.81 -1.86
C GLU A 50 -9.34 -22.82 -2.99
N TYR A 51 -8.90 -22.47 -4.20
CA TYR A 51 -8.97 -23.36 -5.37
C TYR A 51 -8.27 -24.70 -5.12
N TYR A 52 -7.01 -24.68 -4.66
CA TYR A 52 -6.28 -25.94 -4.42
C TYR A 52 -6.84 -26.73 -3.23
N ARG A 53 -7.36 -26.05 -2.20
CA ARG A 53 -8.03 -26.71 -1.07
C ARG A 53 -9.27 -27.46 -1.56
N GLU A 54 -10.10 -26.85 -2.40
CA GLU A 54 -11.29 -27.50 -2.97
C GLU A 54 -10.93 -28.68 -3.86
N GLN A 55 -9.91 -28.53 -4.72
CA GLN A 55 -9.42 -29.64 -5.53
C GLN A 55 -8.97 -30.83 -4.67
N LEU A 56 -8.17 -30.60 -3.63
CA LEU A 56 -7.72 -31.66 -2.72
C LEU A 56 -8.88 -32.35 -1.99
N LEU A 57 -9.89 -31.58 -1.57
CA LEU A 57 -11.07 -32.12 -0.89
C LEU A 57 -11.97 -32.90 -1.85
N ALA A 58 -12.00 -32.57 -3.15
CA ALA A 58 -12.77 -33.31 -4.14
C ALA A 58 -12.19 -34.70 -4.45
N PHE A 59 -10.92 -34.97 -4.09
CA PHE A 59 -10.29 -36.29 -4.21
C PHE A 59 -10.44 -37.16 -2.95
N ARG A 60 -11.04 -36.64 -1.87
CA ARG A 60 -11.37 -37.40 -0.66
C ARG A 60 -12.85 -37.78 -0.65
#